data_AF-A0A7W4BRP1-F1
#
_entry.id   AF-A0A7W4BRP1-F1
#
_cell.length_a   1.000
_cell.length_b   1.000
_cell.length_c   1.000
_cell.angle_alpha   90.00
_cell.angle_beta   90.00
_cell.angle_gamma   90.00
#
_symmetry.space_group_name_H-M   'P 1'
#
loop_
_entity.id
_entity.type
_entity.pdbx_description
1 polymer ?
#
loop_
_entity_poly.entity_id
_entity_poly.type
_entity_poly.pdbx_seq_one_letter_code
_entity_poly.pdbx_strand_id
1 'polypeptide(L)' 'MSSIISKKLQEALKAQFKAFGFKKKGASWACAEGELAKWFNIQCSRNSGCVYFNVRIYFQATKEVDYPKELDCH' A
#
# COMPACT_ATOMS: atom_id res chain seq x y z
N MET A 1 -21.16 0.96 5.50
CA MET A 1 -20.89 -0.36 4.87
C MET A 1 -19.48 -0.48 4.34
N SER A 2 -19.00 0.44 3.48
CA SER A 2 -17.68 0.31 2.85
C SER A 2 -16.49 0.34 3.83
N SER A 3 -16.58 1.11 4.93
CA SER A 3 -15.52 1.18 5.95
C SER A 3 -15.33 -0.13 6.73
N ILE A 4 -16.41 -0.85 7.03
CA ILE A 4 -16.35 -2.14 7.74
C ILE A 4 -15.72 -3.21 6.85
N ILE A 5 -16.11 -3.25 5.57
CA ILE A 5 -15.55 -4.18 4.58
C ILE A 5 -14.05 -3.90 4.38
N SER A 6 -13.66 -2.63 4.23
CA SER A 6 -12.25 -2.24 4.14
C SER A 6 -11.45 -2.72 5.36
N LYS A 7 -12.00 -2.52 6.58
CA LYS A 7 -11.33 -2.94 7.82
C LYS A 7 -11.14 -4.45 7.90
N LYS A 8 -12.20 -5.23 7.64
CA LYS A 8 -12.13 -6.70 7.63
C LYS A 8 -11.12 -7.22 6.62
N LEU A 9 -11.08 -6.62 5.42
CA LEU A 9 -10.15 -7.01 4.38
C LEU A 9 -8.69 -6.65 4.75
N GLN A 10 -8.46 -5.48 5.35
CA GLN A 10 -7.15 -5.12 5.88
C GLN A 10 -6.70 -6.06 7.00
N GLU A 11 -7.61 -6.52 7.86
CA GLU A 11 -7.31 -7.49 8.92
C GLU A 11 -6.99 -8.87 8.34
N ALA A 12 -7.77 -9.33 7.35
CA ALA A 12 -7.57 -10.62 6.69
C ALA A 12 -6.23 -10.72 5.95
N LEU A 13 -5.77 -9.61 5.35
CA LEU A 13 -4.50 -9.57 4.60
C LEU A 13 -3.29 -9.20 5.46
N LYS A 14 -3.49 -8.80 6.72
CA LYS A 14 -2.44 -8.30 7.60
C LYS A 14 -1.32 -9.32 7.82
N ALA A 15 -1.66 -10.59 8.00
CA ALA A 15 -0.68 -11.64 8.26
C ALA A 15 0.23 -11.86 7.04
N GLN A 16 -0.36 -11.88 5.84
CA GLN A 16 0.32 -12.04 4.56
C GLN A 16 1.21 -10.84 4.28
N PHE A 17 0.73 -9.61 4.48
CA PHE A 17 1.56 -8.42 4.33
C PHE A 17 2.79 -8.47 5.23
N LYS A 18 2.62 -8.84 6.51
CA LYS A 18 3.75 -8.99 7.44
C LYS A 18 4.73 -10.09 6.99
N ALA A 19 4.22 -11.23 6.52
CA ALA A 19 5.04 -12.33 6.01
C ALA A 19 5.88 -11.91 4.79
N PHE A 20 5.34 -11.03 3.95
CA PHE A 20 6.04 -10.45 2.79
C PHE A 20 6.84 -9.17 3.12
N GLY A 21 7.11 -8.87 4.40
CA GLY A 21 7.94 -7.73 4.80
C GLY A 21 7.26 -6.35 4.73
N PHE A 22 5.97 -6.28 4.36
CA PHE A 22 5.25 -5.01 4.33
C PHE A 22 5.02 -4.45 5.74
N LYS A 23 5.19 -3.13 5.85
CA LYS A 23 4.92 -2.33 7.04
C LYS A 23 3.74 -1.40 6.78
N LYS A 24 2.89 -1.19 7.80
CA LYS A 24 1.74 -0.29 7.69
C LYS A 24 2.20 1.17 7.71
N LYS A 25 1.71 1.98 6.76
CA LYS A 25 1.99 3.41 6.60
C LYS A 25 0.67 4.14 6.34
N GLY A 26 0.07 4.68 7.40
CA GLY A 26 -1.27 5.26 7.34
C GLY A 26 -2.31 4.23 6.85
N ALA A 27 -3.00 4.54 5.75
CA ALA A 27 -3.97 3.66 5.11
C ALA A 27 -3.34 2.63 4.14
N SER A 28 -2.02 2.70 3.91
CA SER A 28 -1.30 1.86 2.95
C SER A 28 -0.40 0.83 3.65
N TRP A 29 0.03 -0.17 2.89
CA TRP A 29 1.10 -1.11 3.22
C TRP A 29 2.27 -0.84 2.28
N ALA A 30 3.48 -0.73 2.83
CA ALA A 30 4.68 -0.47 2.06
C ALA A 30 5.77 -1.48 2.39
N CYS A 31 6.46 -1.99 1.37
CA CYS A 31 7.67 -2.79 1.50
C CYS A 31 8.75 -2.15 0.62
N ALA A 32 9.98 -2.09 1.11
CA ALA A 32 11.13 -1.61 0.34
C ALA A 32 12.25 -2.62 0.50
N GLU A 33 12.78 -3.09 -0.63
CA GLU A 33 13.81 -4.12 -0.73
C GLU A 33 14.84 -3.64 -1.75
N GLY A 34 15.99 -3.17 -1.28
CA GLY A 34 17.01 -2.57 -2.13
C GLY A 34 16.46 -1.35 -2.88
N GLU A 35 16.56 -1.37 -4.20
CA GLU A 35 16.09 -0.31 -5.10
C GLU A 35 14.58 -0.38 -5.38
N LEU A 36 13.87 -1.42 -4.93
CA LEU A 36 12.47 -1.61 -5.24
C LEU A 36 11.58 -1.30 -4.03
N ALA A 37 10.67 -0.34 -4.18
CA ALA A 37 9.62 -0.07 -3.20
C ALA A 37 8.23 -0.39 -3.76
N LYS A 38 7.44 -1.13 -2.99
CA LYS A 38 6.07 -1.56 -3.32
C LYS A 38 5.11 -0.95 -2.32
N TRP A 39 4.02 -0.41 -2.83
CA TRP A 39 2.93 0.16 -2.04
C TRP A 39 1.62 -0.48 -2.43
N PHE A 40 0.82 -0.78 -1.41
CA PHE A 40 -0.48 -1.39 -1.56
C PHE A 40 -1.50 -0.62 -0.73
N ASN A 41 -2.54 -0.12 -1.37
CA ASN A 41 -3.62 0.60 -0.70
C ASN A 41 -4.97 -0.03 -1.07
N ILE A 42 -5.81 -0.26 -0.06
CA ILE A 42 -7.15 -0.84 -0.22
C ILE A 42 -8.16 0.28 -0.05
N GLN A 43 -8.86 0.64 -1.13
CA GLN A 43 -9.88 1.67 -1.13
C GLN A 43 -11.22 1.09 -1.49
N CYS A 44 -12.24 1.40 -0.71
CA CYS A 44 -13.61 1.08 -1.12
C CYS A 44 -14.21 2.28 -1.84
N SER A 45 -14.96 2.00 -2.91
CA SER A 45 -15.73 3.03 -3.60
C SER A 45 -16.69 3.73 -2.63
N ARG A 46 -16.86 5.05 -2.82
CA ARG A 46 -17.93 5.81 -2.16
C ARG A 46 -19.26 5.69 -2.90
N ASN A 47 -19.21 5.34 -4.19
CA ASN A 47 -20.35 5.42 -5.10
C ASN A 47 -20.80 4.04 -5.61
N SER A 48 -20.12 2.97 -5.22
CA SER A 48 -20.44 1.59 -5.63
C SER A 48 -20.04 0.57 -4.56
N GLY A 49 -20.44 -0.69 -4.74
CA GLY A 49 -20.00 -1.81 -3.90
C GLY A 49 -18.57 -2.29 -4.17
N CYS A 50 -17.80 -1.59 -5.00
CA CYS A 50 -16.49 -2.03 -5.45
C CYS A 50 -15.40 -1.77 -4.41
N VAL A 51 -14.40 -2.66 -4.40
CA VAL A 51 -13.14 -2.50 -3.67
C VAL A 51 -12.02 -2.42 -4.69
N TYR A 52 -11.15 -1.44 -4.53
CA TYR A 52 -9.99 -1.19 -5.39
C TYR A 52 -8.71 -1.50 -4.63
N PHE A 53 -7.82 -2.21 -5.31
CA PHE A 53 -6.46 -2.48 -4.86
C PHE A 53 -5.51 -1.61 -5.67
N ASN A 54 -5.03 -0.54 -5.07
CA ASN A 54 -4.07 0.35 -5.69
C ASN A 54 -2.66 -0.17 -5.39
N VAL A 55 -1.98 -0.63 -6.43
CA VAL A 55 -0.59 -1.10 -6.37
C VAL A 55 0.30 -0.04 -7.00
N ARG A 56 1.34 0.38 -6.28
CA ARG A 56 2.38 1.27 -6.83
C ARG A 56 3.74 0.61 -6.64
N ILE A 57 4.56 0.66 -7.67
CA ILE A 57 5.91 0.09 -7.67
C ILE A 57 6.86 1.21 -8.08
N TYR A 58 7.91 1.38 -7.30
CA TYR A 58 8.90 2.43 -7.44
C TYR A 58 10.28 1.82 -7.52
N PHE A 59 11.11 2.37 -8.41
CA PHE A 59 12.53 2.07 -8.49
C PHE A 59 13.30 3.28 -7.96
N GLN A 60 14.05 3.10 -6.88
CA GLN A 60 14.92 4.10 -6.30
C GLN A 60 16.29 4.00 -6.94
N ALA A 61 16.73 5.07 -7.59
CA ALA A 61 18.06 5.14 -8.21
C ALA A 61 19.19 5.39 -7.18
N THR A 62 18.85 5.75 -5.94
CA THR A 62 19.80 6.02 -4.87
C THR A 62 19.67 4.98 -3.74
N LYS A 63 20.78 4.71 -3.04
CA LYS A 63 20.84 3.72 -1.94
C LYS A 63 20.12 4.16 -0.66
N GLU A 64 19.65 5.40 -0.60
CA GLU A 64 18.82 5.86 0.51
C GLU A 64 17.39 5.43 0.24
N VAL A 65 16.84 4.60 1.14
CA VAL A 65 15.44 4.21 1.10
C VAL A 65 14.60 5.41 1.54
N ASP A 66 14.43 6.37 0.65
CA ASP A 66 13.59 7.52 0.88
C ASP A 66 12.23 7.29 0.22
N TYR A 67 11.18 7.32 1.03
CA TYR A 67 9.84 7.00 0.54
C TYR A 67 9.45 8.01 -0.55
N PRO A 68 8.93 7.55 -1.70
CA PRO A 68 8.58 8.45 -2.80
C PRO A 68 7.54 9.45 -2.32
N LYS A 69 7.87 10.73 -2.48
CA LYS A 69 6.99 11.85 -2.20
C LYS A 69 6.11 12.06 -3.43
N GLU A 70 4.90 12.55 -3.22
CA GLU A 70 3.96 12.83 -4.32
C GLU A 70 4.53 13.84 -5.33
N LEU A 71 5.44 14.70 -4.86
CA LEU A 71 6.22 15.65 -5.67
C LEU A 71 7.25 14.99 -6.61
N ASP A 72 7.67 13.74 -6.37
CA ASP A 72 8.67 13.08 -7.21
C ASP A 72 8.12 12.72 -8.60
N CYS A 73 6.80 12.81 -8.79
CA CYS A 73 6.11 12.52 -10.04
C CYS A 73 5.52 13.76 -10.73
N HIS A 74 5.83 14.98 -10.25
CA HIS A 74 5.30 16.25 -10.77
C HIS A 74 6.40 17.26 -11.09
#